data_AF-A0A0F8YZF9-F1
#
_entry.id   AF-A0A0F8YZF9-F1
#
_cell.length_a   1.000
_cell.length_b   1.000
_cell.length_c   1.000
_cell.angle_alpha   90.00
_cell.angle_beta   90.00
_cell.angle_gamma   90.00
#
_symmetry.space_group_name_H-M   'P 1'
#
loop_
_entity.id
_entity.type
_entity.pdbx_description
1 polymer ?
#
loop_
_entity_poly.entity_id
_entity_poly.type
_entity_poly.pdbx_seq_one_letter_code
_entity_poly.pdbx_strand_id
1 'polypeptide(L)'
;LSQPITYNKEGLLYVEALKQELEEIKPNIVICIGAPATYALTSRRGIYRWRGSVIESTLIPGLKCIPTLHPATVIPPKNVFLNRYLIAGDLKKAKAESYTHDLRYENRVRMIEPNFYEAMTFLNECISKGRNGTIIDADIEIVNEELSCMSFAPDPYTAMSIPFFGPQGDYWTVDQEAEVMLKIAELYEDEKIAKRGQFHIFDATFLLSKYGIRFRGEFHDTHIAQKIIFPDFKADLGFITSMYTDIPYYKDEGKKWMKVGGTWETWWTYNDNDSLVTAEAGPKQLKDLEAQGNIEVYNRQRKIVPPLLYMQERGIKVDVQGMKDEHDRTDKLIGETEDKLWEKVGHQIDYNSWKQIGDYFYDQLGVPEFKKRRKDGTYTRTTDEIALKRIAKGTQSRKP
;
A
#
# COMPACT_ATOMS: atom_id res chain seq x y z
N LEU A 1 4.99 13.49 9.91
CA LEU A 1 6.41 13.38 9.51
C LEU A 1 7.21 13.06 10.76
N SER A 2 7.88 11.92 10.82
CA SER A 2 8.70 11.55 11.99
C SER A 2 9.93 12.47 12.08
N GLN A 3 10.32 12.89 13.29
CA GLN A 3 11.53 13.68 13.55
C GLN A 3 12.76 13.12 12.79
N PRO A 4 13.68 13.98 12.29
CA PRO A 4 14.94 13.52 11.69
C PRO A 4 15.66 12.59 12.68
N ILE A 5 16.16 11.43 12.22
CA ILE A 5 16.98 10.55 13.03
C ILE A 5 18.31 11.25 13.03
N THR A 6 18.64 11.81 14.19
CA THR A 6 19.93 12.40 14.45
C THR A 6 20.83 11.33 15.02
N TYR A 7 22.07 11.30 14.56
CA TYR A 7 23.10 10.51 15.19
C TYR A 7 23.56 11.25 16.46
N ASN A 8 23.82 10.50 17.53
CA ASN A 8 24.64 11.01 18.61
C ASN A 8 26.11 11.10 18.14
N LYS A 9 26.98 11.71 18.96
CA LYS A 9 28.39 11.90 18.62
C LYS A 9 29.10 10.58 18.25
N GLU A 10 28.83 9.51 18.99
CA GLU A 10 29.39 8.18 18.71
C GLU A 10 28.88 7.59 17.39
N GLY A 11 27.58 7.71 17.12
CA GLY A 11 26.96 7.24 15.88
C GLY A 11 27.56 7.92 14.66
N LEU A 12 27.88 9.22 14.74
CA LEU A 12 28.59 9.92 13.67
C LEU A 12 29.99 9.34 13.41
N LEU A 13 30.73 8.99 14.47
CA LEU A 13 32.04 8.35 14.33
C LEU A 13 31.94 6.98 13.65
N TYR A 14 30.91 6.19 13.97
CA TYR A 14 30.68 4.90 13.29
C TYR A 14 30.28 5.06 11.83
N VAL A 15 29.46 6.06 11.49
CA VAL A 15 29.08 6.34 10.09
C VAL A 15 30.31 6.77 9.28
N GLU A 16 31.18 7.59 9.87
CA GLU A 16 32.43 8.01 9.23
C GLU A 16 33.41 6.84 9.04
N ALA A 17 33.57 5.99 10.06
CA ALA A 17 34.39 4.78 9.94
C ALA A 17 33.85 3.82 8.86
N LEU A 18 32.53 3.60 8.82
CA LEU A 18 31.88 2.80 7.78
C LEU A 18 32.14 3.37 6.38
N LYS A 19 32.08 4.70 6.24
CA LYS A 19 32.36 5.38 4.97
C LYS A 19 33.79 5.10 4.51
N GLN A 20 34.77 5.29 5.40
CA GLN A 20 36.20 5.06 5.09
C GLN A 20 36.45 3.60 4.68
N GLU A 21 35.91 2.63 5.43
CA GLU A 21 36.04 1.21 5.11
C GLU A 21 35.47 0.87 3.72
N LEU A 22 34.29 1.41 3.38
CA LEU A 22 33.66 1.15 2.08
C LEU A 22 34.37 1.84 0.91
N GLU A 23 34.95 3.03 1.11
CA GLU A 23 35.78 3.72 0.11
C GLU A 23 37.09 2.98 -0.18
N GLU A 24 37.63 2.26 0.82
CA GLU A 24 38.80 1.40 0.67
C GLU A 24 38.47 0.07 -0.02
N ILE A 25 37.41 -0.62 0.42
CA ILE A 25 37.02 -1.94 -0.12
C ILE A 25 36.44 -1.84 -1.54
N LYS A 26 35.71 -0.76 -1.84
CA LYS A 26 35.00 -0.54 -3.12
C LYS A 26 34.14 -1.74 -3.56
N PRO A 27 33.21 -2.22 -2.71
CA PRO A 27 32.41 -3.38 -3.06
C PRO A 27 31.45 -3.06 -4.21
N ASN A 28 31.09 -4.08 -5.00
CA ASN A 28 30.08 -3.95 -6.05
C ASN A 28 28.68 -3.66 -5.50
N ILE A 29 28.37 -4.18 -4.31
CA ILE A 29 27.10 -3.96 -3.62
C ILE A 29 27.26 -4.14 -2.12
N VAL A 30 26.54 -3.35 -1.33
CA VAL A 30 26.41 -3.49 0.12
C VAL A 30 25.00 -3.96 0.49
N ILE A 31 24.92 -5.00 1.32
CA ILE A 31 23.65 -5.49 1.86
C ILE A 31 23.38 -4.78 3.19
N CYS A 32 22.35 -3.93 3.23
CA CYS A 32 22.01 -3.16 4.43
C CYS A 32 21.12 -3.99 5.36
N ILE A 33 21.73 -4.69 6.32
CA ILE A 33 21.01 -5.58 7.23
C ILE A 33 20.30 -4.78 8.34
N GLY A 34 18.98 -4.69 8.26
CA GLY A 34 18.14 -4.03 9.25
C GLY A 34 18.05 -2.50 9.10
N ALA A 35 17.22 -1.90 9.95
CA ALA A 35 16.88 -0.47 9.84
C ALA A 35 18.06 0.48 10.07
N PRO A 36 18.97 0.27 11.04
CA PRO A 36 20.11 1.16 11.25
C PRO A 36 21.07 1.21 10.05
N ALA A 37 21.49 0.05 9.53
CA ALA A 37 22.37 -0.02 8.36
C ALA A 37 21.72 0.60 7.12
N THR A 38 20.43 0.33 6.91
CA THR A 38 19.66 0.94 5.81
C THR A 38 19.66 2.45 5.91
N TYR A 39 19.39 3.00 7.10
CA TYR A 39 19.38 4.45 7.29
C TYR A 39 20.78 5.06 7.14
N ALA A 40 21.82 4.42 7.69
CA ALA A 40 23.21 4.89 7.58
C ALA A 40 23.68 5.03 6.14
N LEU A 41 23.37 4.04 5.29
CA LEU A 41 23.84 4.03 3.91
C LEU A 41 22.96 4.79 2.93
N THR A 42 21.66 4.95 3.21
CA THR A 42 20.68 5.40 2.20
C THR A 42 19.78 6.55 2.68
N SER A 43 19.87 6.94 3.94
CA SER A 43 18.97 7.90 4.60
C SER A 43 17.47 7.52 4.52
N ARG A 44 17.14 6.27 4.16
CA ARG A 44 15.76 5.78 4.04
C ARG A 44 15.28 5.10 5.31
N ARG A 45 13.96 5.17 5.57
CA ARG A 45 13.31 4.59 6.76
C ARG A 45 12.23 3.60 6.43
N GLY A 46 12.04 2.65 7.35
CA GLY A 46 11.02 1.62 7.27
C GLY A 46 11.51 0.46 6.41
N ILE A 47 12.32 -0.40 7.02
CA ILE A 47 12.99 -1.52 6.33
C ILE A 47 12.02 -2.43 5.57
N TYR A 48 10.81 -2.65 6.10
CA TYR A 48 9.79 -3.47 5.42
C TYR A 48 9.31 -2.89 4.09
N ARG A 49 9.54 -1.60 3.82
CA ARG A 49 9.21 -0.95 2.55
C ARG A 49 10.38 -1.03 1.56
N TRP A 50 11.59 -0.77 2.05
CA TRP A 50 12.79 -0.65 1.23
C TRP A 50 13.51 -1.97 0.97
N ARG A 51 13.14 -3.04 1.69
CA ARG A 51 13.77 -4.36 1.50
C ARG A 51 13.70 -4.80 0.04
N GLY A 52 14.80 -5.32 -0.48
CA GLY A 52 14.94 -5.78 -1.87
C GLY A 52 14.93 -4.69 -2.94
N SER A 53 14.84 -3.41 -2.58
CA SER A 53 15.11 -2.31 -3.52
C SER A 53 16.63 -2.21 -3.72
N VAL A 54 17.08 -2.24 -4.97
CA VAL A 54 18.48 -1.92 -5.29
C VAL A 54 18.51 -0.40 -5.44
N ILE A 55 19.27 0.27 -4.58
CA ILE A 55 19.28 1.73 -4.46
C ILE A 55 20.70 2.24 -4.31
N GLU A 56 20.91 3.50 -4.67
CA GLU A 56 22.18 4.16 -4.46
C GLU A 56 22.38 4.54 -2.99
N SER A 57 23.63 4.47 -2.50
CA SER A 57 24.00 5.01 -1.21
C SER A 57 23.98 6.54 -1.22
N THR A 58 23.41 7.13 -0.18
CA THR A 58 23.53 8.58 0.10
C THR A 58 24.85 8.92 0.81
N LEU A 59 25.56 7.91 1.32
CA LEU A 59 26.83 8.06 2.03
C LEU A 59 28.01 8.04 1.05
N ILE A 60 27.94 7.18 0.03
CA ILE A 60 28.97 7.02 -1.02
C ILE A 60 28.27 7.02 -2.39
N PRO A 61 28.31 8.12 -3.15
CA PRO A 61 27.72 8.17 -4.49
C PRO A 61 28.25 7.06 -5.40
N GLY A 62 27.37 6.46 -6.20
CA GLY A 62 27.64 5.32 -7.08
C GLY A 62 27.61 3.95 -6.41
N LEU A 63 27.63 3.87 -5.07
CA LEU A 63 27.64 2.59 -4.36
C LEU A 63 26.23 1.97 -4.31
N LYS A 64 26.08 0.75 -4.85
CA LYS A 64 24.83 -0.01 -4.75
C LYS A 64 24.58 -0.50 -3.33
N CYS A 65 23.35 -0.32 -2.89
CA CYS A 65 22.84 -0.80 -1.62
C CYS A 65 21.57 -1.62 -1.84
N ILE A 66 21.43 -2.72 -1.10
CA ILE A 66 20.18 -3.48 -1.04
C ILE A 66 19.78 -3.70 0.42
N PRO A 67 18.72 -3.05 0.91
CA PRO A 67 18.20 -3.28 2.25
C PRO A 67 17.62 -4.69 2.40
N THR A 68 17.78 -5.30 3.57
CA THR A 68 17.07 -6.53 3.94
C THR A 68 16.76 -6.57 5.44
N LEU A 69 15.87 -7.47 5.83
CA LEU A 69 15.47 -7.63 7.23
C LEU A 69 16.61 -8.23 8.06
N HIS A 70 16.73 -7.79 9.31
CA HIS A 70 17.71 -8.36 10.22
C HIS A 70 17.34 -9.82 10.59
N PRO A 71 18.28 -10.78 10.58
CA PRO A 71 18.01 -12.19 10.93
C PRO A 71 17.40 -12.39 12.33
N ALA A 72 17.69 -11.48 13.27
CA ALA A 72 17.02 -11.40 14.57
C ALA A 72 15.48 -11.34 14.51
N THR A 73 14.89 -11.03 13.36
CA THR A 73 13.43 -11.11 13.17
C THR A 73 12.91 -12.55 13.10
N VAL A 74 13.74 -13.51 12.68
CA VAL A 74 13.38 -14.92 12.49
C VAL A 74 13.60 -15.75 13.76
N ILE A 75 14.60 -15.39 14.57
CA ILE A 75 14.99 -16.12 15.79
C ILE A 75 14.31 -15.53 17.05
N PRO A 76 14.39 -16.21 18.21
CA PRO A 76 13.86 -15.67 19.47
C PRO A 76 14.44 -14.31 19.83
N PRO A 77 13.65 -13.39 20.45
CA PRO A 77 12.26 -13.56 20.85
C PRO A 77 11.22 -13.19 19.77
N LYS A 78 11.66 -12.75 18.57
CA LYS A 78 10.73 -12.22 17.55
C LYS A 78 9.97 -13.32 16.81
N ASN A 79 10.62 -14.43 16.49
CA ASN A 79 10.02 -15.63 15.88
C ASN A 79 9.13 -15.37 14.65
N VAL A 80 9.43 -14.33 13.84
CA VAL A 80 8.71 -14.02 12.60
C VAL A 80 9.30 -14.86 11.48
N PHE A 81 8.99 -16.15 11.48
CA PHE A 81 9.64 -17.13 10.62
C PHE A 81 9.52 -16.80 9.12
N LEU A 82 8.37 -16.24 8.69
CA LEU A 82 8.13 -15.85 7.30
C LEU A 82 9.17 -14.86 6.75
N ASN A 83 9.81 -14.06 7.61
CA ASN A 83 10.87 -13.13 7.18
C ASN A 83 12.07 -13.85 6.57
N ARG A 84 12.29 -15.14 6.86
CA ARG A 84 13.38 -15.93 6.25
C ARG A 84 13.29 -15.93 4.72
N TYR A 85 12.07 -15.98 4.17
CA TYR A 85 11.85 -16.05 2.73
C TYR A 85 12.10 -14.70 2.07
N LEU A 86 11.75 -13.61 2.76
CA LEU A 86 12.07 -12.25 2.32
C LEU A 86 13.57 -12.01 2.30
N ILE A 87 14.26 -12.37 3.38
CA ILE A 87 15.72 -12.27 3.45
C ILE A 87 16.37 -13.09 2.33
N ALA A 88 15.94 -14.34 2.13
CA ALA A 88 16.47 -15.18 1.07
C ALA A 88 16.23 -14.59 -0.34
N GLY A 89 15.04 -14.02 -0.59
CA GLY A 89 14.73 -13.34 -1.85
C GLY A 89 15.61 -12.12 -2.09
N ASP A 90 15.76 -11.26 -1.08
CA ASP A 90 16.63 -10.08 -1.14
C ASP A 90 18.09 -10.47 -1.39
N LEU A 91 18.60 -11.51 -0.73
CA LEU A 91 19.97 -11.99 -0.91
C LEU A 91 20.21 -12.62 -2.29
N LYS A 92 19.21 -13.30 -2.87
CA LYS A 92 19.29 -13.78 -4.27
C LYS A 92 19.41 -12.61 -5.24
N LYS A 93 18.63 -11.54 -5.02
CA LYS A 93 18.71 -10.30 -5.82
C LYS A 93 20.06 -9.62 -5.62
N ALA A 94 20.56 -9.52 -4.38
CA ALA A 94 21.88 -8.99 -4.08
C ALA A 94 23.01 -9.75 -4.80
N LYS A 95 22.91 -11.09 -4.86
CA LYS A 95 23.86 -11.91 -5.60
C LYS A 95 23.84 -11.60 -7.09
N ALA A 96 22.67 -11.45 -7.71
CA ALA A 96 22.56 -11.07 -9.12
C ALA A 96 23.18 -9.68 -9.39
N GLU A 97 22.98 -8.72 -8.48
CA GLU A 97 23.58 -7.39 -8.59
C GLU A 97 25.09 -7.37 -8.35
N SER A 98 25.63 -8.32 -7.58
CA SER A 98 27.05 -8.34 -7.21
C SER A 98 28.02 -8.54 -8.38
N TYR A 99 27.52 -8.97 -9.55
CA TYR A 99 28.32 -9.21 -10.75
C TYR A 99 28.76 -7.94 -11.47
N THR A 100 28.15 -6.79 -11.19
CA THR A 100 28.49 -5.49 -11.79
C THR A 100 28.68 -4.44 -10.71
N HIS A 101 29.52 -3.44 -11.01
CA HIS A 101 29.70 -2.30 -10.11
C HIS A 101 28.58 -1.26 -10.28
N ASP A 102 28.19 -1.00 -11.53
CA ASP A 102 27.22 0.07 -11.84
C ASP A 102 25.82 -0.25 -11.33
N LEU A 103 25.14 0.77 -10.82
CA LEU A 103 23.70 0.78 -10.61
C LEU A 103 22.99 0.90 -11.95
N ARG A 104 22.36 -0.19 -12.37
CA ARG A 104 21.63 -0.28 -13.64
C ARG A 104 20.17 -0.51 -13.32
N TYR A 105 19.34 0.46 -13.66
CA TYR A 105 17.91 0.25 -13.80
C TYR A 105 17.61 -0.01 -15.26
N GLU A 106 16.64 -0.88 -15.52
CA GLU A 106 16.06 -1.01 -16.85
C GLU A 106 15.61 0.37 -17.34
N ASN A 107 15.97 0.71 -18.58
CA ASN A 107 15.63 2.00 -19.15
C ASN A 107 14.13 2.05 -19.39
N ARG A 108 13.42 2.89 -18.63
CA ARG A 108 11.97 3.06 -18.74
C ARG A 108 11.62 4.45 -19.23
N VAL A 109 10.86 4.50 -20.31
CA VAL A 109 10.27 5.71 -20.87
C VAL A 109 8.99 6.02 -20.10
N ARG A 110 9.03 7.11 -19.35
CA ARG A 110 7.87 7.66 -18.62
C ARG A 110 7.46 8.96 -19.29
N MET A 111 6.28 8.96 -19.87
CA MET A 111 5.73 10.11 -20.56
C MET A 111 4.74 10.79 -19.62
N ILE A 112 5.23 11.83 -18.95
CA ILE A 112 4.43 12.73 -18.14
C ILE A 112 4.22 14.03 -18.91
N GLU A 113 3.14 14.74 -18.61
CA GLU A 113 2.78 15.98 -19.31
C GLU A 113 2.62 15.85 -20.83
N PRO A 114 1.94 14.81 -21.36
CA PRO A 114 1.75 14.70 -22.79
C PRO A 114 0.92 15.89 -23.30
N ASN A 115 1.23 16.37 -24.50
CA ASN A 115 0.26 17.18 -25.24
C ASN A 115 -0.86 16.28 -25.80
N PHE A 116 -1.92 16.92 -26.30
CA PHE A 116 -3.10 16.20 -26.78
C PHE A 116 -2.78 15.15 -27.85
N TYR A 117 -1.92 15.46 -28.82
CA TYR A 117 -1.56 14.54 -29.89
C TYR A 117 -0.73 13.36 -29.38
N GLU A 118 0.15 13.58 -28.41
CA GLU A 118 0.94 12.52 -27.76
C GLU A 118 0.02 11.56 -27.00
N ALA A 119 -0.91 12.08 -26.20
CA ALA A 119 -1.89 11.28 -25.46
C ALA A 119 -2.75 10.42 -26.41
N MET A 120 -3.31 11.04 -27.47
CA MET A 120 -4.13 10.32 -28.43
C MET A 120 -3.34 9.29 -29.24
N THR A 121 -2.09 9.59 -29.61
CA THR A 121 -1.21 8.65 -30.31
C THR A 121 -0.90 7.44 -29.43
N PHE A 122 -0.55 7.68 -28.17
CA PHE A 122 -0.23 6.62 -27.23
C PHE A 122 -1.42 5.72 -26.90
N LEU A 123 -2.61 6.31 -26.72
CA LEU A 123 -3.85 5.54 -26.52
C LEU A 123 -4.18 4.68 -27.76
N ASN A 124 -4.03 5.23 -28.97
CA ASN A 124 -4.24 4.45 -30.20
C ASN A 124 -3.21 3.31 -30.33
N GLU A 125 -1.96 3.54 -29.92
CA GLU A 125 -0.94 2.48 -29.86
C GLU A 125 -1.33 1.38 -28.86
N CYS A 126 -1.77 1.76 -27.65
CA CYS A 126 -2.26 0.81 -26.65
C CYS A 126 -3.46 0.01 -27.16
N ILE A 127 -4.42 0.65 -27.82
CA ILE A 127 -5.58 -0.03 -28.44
C ILE A 127 -5.13 -1.00 -29.54
N SER A 128 -4.21 -0.58 -30.41
CA SER A 128 -3.69 -1.42 -31.49
C SER A 128 -2.95 -2.64 -30.94
N LYS A 129 -2.03 -2.45 -29.99
CA LYS A 129 -1.32 -3.55 -29.30
C LYS A 129 -2.31 -4.46 -28.56
N GLY A 130 -3.27 -3.87 -27.86
CA GLY A 130 -4.32 -4.57 -27.14
C GLY A 130 -5.12 -5.52 -28.02
N ARG A 131 -5.60 -5.02 -29.17
CA ARG A 131 -6.33 -5.82 -30.18
C ARG A 131 -5.49 -6.92 -30.79
N ASN A 132 -4.16 -6.80 -30.74
CA ASN A 132 -3.20 -7.80 -31.20
C ASN A 132 -2.73 -8.76 -30.08
N GLY A 133 -3.36 -8.73 -28.90
CA GLY A 133 -3.15 -9.68 -27.82
C GLY A 133 -2.19 -9.22 -26.72
N THR A 134 -1.70 -7.97 -26.77
CA THR A 134 -0.97 -7.38 -25.63
C THR A 134 -1.94 -7.08 -24.49
N ILE A 135 -1.58 -7.46 -23.27
CA ILE A 135 -2.31 -7.00 -22.07
C ILE A 135 -1.90 -5.56 -21.80
N ILE A 136 -2.87 -4.65 -21.70
CA ILE A 136 -2.60 -3.24 -21.37
C ILE A 136 -2.73 -3.04 -19.87
N ASP A 137 -1.65 -2.63 -19.23
CA ASP A 137 -1.65 -2.27 -17.82
C ASP A 137 -2.16 -0.83 -17.64
N ALA A 138 -2.96 -0.60 -16.61
CA ALA A 138 -3.52 0.71 -16.33
C ALA A 138 -3.78 0.92 -14.84
N ASP A 139 -3.74 2.18 -14.43
CA ASP A 139 -3.95 2.62 -13.05
C ASP A 139 -4.53 4.05 -13.03
N ILE A 140 -5.51 4.30 -12.15
CA ILE A 140 -6.08 5.64 -11.95
C ILE A 140 -5.62 6.27 -10.64
N GLU A 141 -5.50 7.59 -10.65
CA GLU A 141 -5.38 8.38 -9.44
C GLU A 141 -6.59 9.29 -9.27
N ILE A 142 -7.11 9.39 -8.04
CA ILE A 142 -8.32 10.15 -7.73
C ILE A 142 -8.00 11.25 -6.73
N VAL A 143 -8.44 12.46 -7.04
CA VAL A 143 -8.35 13.62 -6.15
C VAL A 143 -9.72 14.30 -6.15
N ASN A 144 -10.25 14.62 -4.95
CA ASN A 144 -11.56 15.26 -4.79
C ASN A 144 -12.71 14.55 -5.52
N GLU A 145 -12.72 13.20 -5.50
CA GLU A 145 -13.74 12.38 -6.17
C GLU A 145 -13.80 12.53 -7.70
N GLU A 146 -12.73 13.05 -8.31
CA GLU A 146 -12.53 13.16 -9.75
C GLU A 146 -11.25 12.42 -10.17
N LEU A 147 -11.21 11.99 -11.43
CA LEU A 147 -10.02 11.40 -12.06
C LEU A 147 -8.93 12.48 -12.14
N SER A 148 -7.83 12.29 -11.41
CA SER A 148 -6.69 13.21 -11.40
C SER A 148 -5.78 12.97 -12.59
N CYS A 149 -5.45 11.70 -12.81
CA CYS A 149 -4.68 11.21 -13.95
C CYS A 149 -4.94 9.71 -14.10
N MET A 150 -4.62 9.19 -15.29
CA MET A 150 -4.69 7.78 -15.59
C MET A 150 -3.46 7.37 -16.38
N SER A 151 -2.80 6.29 -15.95
CA SER A 151 -1.62 5.76 -16.64
C SER A 151 -1.95 4.52 -17.43
N PHE A 152 -1.17 4.31 -18.50
CA PHE A 152 -1.23 3.11 -19.34
C PHE A 152 0.18 2.62 -19.64
N ALA A 153 0.40 1.31 -19.58
CA ALA A 153 1.65 0.67 -19.96
C ALA A 153 1.36 -0.56 -20.85
N PRO A 154 1.72 -0.54 -22.14
CA PRO A 154 1.63 -1.72 -23.00
C PRO A 154 2.76 -2.73 -22.75
N ASP A 155 3.82 -2.33 -22.05
CA ASP A 155 4.99 -3.16 -21.75
C ASP A 155 5.74 -2.66 -20.48
N PRO A 156 6.68 -3.44 -19.93
CA PRO A 156 7.42 -3.08 -18.71
C PRO A 156 8.35 -1.85 -18.83
N TYR A 157 8.49 -1.29 -20.03
CA TYR A 157 9.49 -0.27 -20.35
C TYR A 157 8.87 1.07 -20.72
N THR A 158 7.61 1.10 -21.14
CA THR A 158 6.96 2.32 -21.62
C THR A 158 5.65 2.53 -20.87
N ALA A 159 5.48 3.72 -20.30
CA ALA A 159 4.20 4.17 -19.75
C ALA A 159 3.96 5.65 -20.05
N MET A 160 2.68 6.02 -20.07
CA MET A 160 2.24 7.41 -20.10
C MET A 160 1.18 7.65 -19.05
N SER A 161 1.33 8.73 -18.29
CA SER A 161 0.35 9.23 -17.35
C SER A 161 -0.37 10.38 -18.03
N ILE A 162 -1.66 10.20 -18.27
CA ILE A 162 -2.54 11.17 -18.91
C ILE A 162 -3.25 11.96 -17.79
N PRO A 163 -2.85 13.22 -17.55
CA PRO A 163 -3.46 14.06 -16.51
C PRO A 163 -4.81 14.62 -16.95
N PHE A 164 -5.69 14.91 -15.98
CA PHE A 164 -6.92 15.69 -16.18
C PHE A 164 -6.89 17.01 -15.41
N PHE A 165 -6.08 17.08 -14.36
CA PHE A 165 -5.77 18.31 -13.64
C PHE A 165 -4.26 18.49 -13.53
N GLY A 166 -3.82 19.75 -13.54
CA GLY A 166 -2.42 20.13 -13.40
C GLY A 166 -2.22 21.45 -12.65
N PRO A 167 -1.02 22.05 -12.73
CA PRO A 167 -0.68 23.27 -11.99
C PRO A 167 -1.60 24.47 -12.28
N GLN A 168 -2.25 24.48 -13.45
CA GLN A 168 -3.04 25.60 -13.97
C GLN A 168 -4.55 25.34 -13.93
N GLY A 169 -4.99 24.25 -13.31
CA GLY A 169 -6.39 23.79 -13.32
C GLY A 169 -6.57 22.62 -14.28
N ASP A 170 -7.66 22.63 -15.04
CA ASP A 170 -7.99 21.62 -16.04
C ASP A 170 -6.85 21.48 -17.06
N TYR A 171 -6.42 20.25 -17.33
CA TYR A 171 -5.27 20.00 -18.20
C TYR A 171 -5.64 20.10 -19.70
N TRP A 172 -6.90 19.83 -20.03
CA TRP A 172 -7.43 19.81 -21.39
C TRP A 172 -8.47 20.91 -21.58
N THR A 173 -8.73 21.30 -22.83
CA THR A 173 -10.02 21.94 -23.14
C THR A 173 -11.14 20.91 -23.01
N VAL A 174 -12.39 21.35 -22.84
CA VAL A 174 -13.56 20.46 -22.73
C VAL A 174 -13.65 19.48 -23.91
N ASP A 175 -13.40 19.95 -25.13
CA ASP A 175 -13.42 19.10 -26.34
C ASP A 175 -12.29 18.06 -26.32
N GLN A 176 -11.08 18.46 -25.91
CA GLN A 176 -9.93 17.55 -25.80
C GLN A 176 -10.15 16.50 -24.70
N GLU A 177 -10.67 16.89 -23.55
CA GLU A 177 -10.99 15.96 -22.47
C GLU A 177 -12.02 14.94 -22.92
N ALA A 178 -13.09 15.39 -23.59
CA ALA A 178 -14.11 14.50 -24.13
C ALA A 178 -13.52 13.49 -25.12
N GLU A 179 -12.63 13.92 -26.02
CA GLU A 179 -11.94 13.02 -26.95
C GLU A 179 -11.03 12.00 -26.24
N VAL A 180 -10.26 12.45 -25.24
CA VAL A 180 -9.41 11.56 -24.43
C VAL A 180 -10.26 10.54 -23.69
N MET A 181 -11.36 10.97 -23.05
CA MET A 181 -12.26 10.08 -22.30
C MET A 181 -12.98 9.08 -23.21
N LEU A 182 -13.44 9.50 -24.39
CA LEU A 182 -14.01 8.60 -25.40
C LEU A 182 -12.98 7.59 -25.89
N LYS A 183 -11.71 7.98 -26.00
CA LYS A 183 -10.63 7.08 -26.39
C LYS A 183 -10.28 6.08 -25.28
N ILE A 184 -10.27 6.50 -24.01
CA ILE A 184 -10.14 5.61 -22.86
C ILE A 184 -11.32 4.63 -22.81
N ALA A 185 -12.54 5.10 -23.08
CA ALA A 185 -13.72 4.24 -23.20
C ALA A 185 -13.56 3.21 -24.34
N GLU A 186 -13.07 3.62 -25.52
CA GLU A 186 -12.77 2.67 -26.60
C GLU A 186 -11.83 1.54 -26.14
N LEU A 187 -10.77 1.87 -25.38
CA LEU A 187 -9.84 0.88 -24.83
C LEU A 187 -10.52 -0.04 -23.81
N TYR A 188 -11.20 0.54 -22.80
CA TYR A 188 -11.79 -0.20 -21.69
C TYR A 188 -12.98 -1.06 -22.10
N GLU A 189 -13.79 -0.59 -23.04
CA GLU A 189 -15.00 -1.27 -23.50
C GLU A 189 -14.76 -2.29 -24.61
N ASP A 190 -13.55 -2.38 -25.17
CA ASP A 190 -13.21 -3.39 -26.18
C ASP A 190 -12.99 -4.77 -25.54
N GLU A 191 -13.82 -5.75 -25.90
CA GLU A 191 -13.76 -7.13 -25.41
C GLU A 191 -12.49 -7.89 -25.85
N LYS A 192 -11.81 -7.42 -26.91
CA LYS A 192 -10.58 -8.05 -27.41
C LYS A 192 -9.34 -7.59 -26.67
N ILE A 193 -9.43 -6.47 -25.95
CA ILE A 193 -8.29 -5.91 -25.20
C ILE A 193 -8.35 -6.47 -23.78
N ALA A 194 -7.33 -7.25 -23.42
CA ALA A 194 -7.09 -7.65 -22.04
C ALA A 194 -6.46 -6.48 -21.27
N LYS A 195 -6.88 -6.28 -20.02
CA LYS A 195 -6.32 -5.23 -19.15
C LYS A 195 -5.82 -5.81 -17.84
N ARG A 196 -4.77 -5.19 -17.31
CA ARG A 196 -4.21 -5.53 -16.01
C ARG A 196 -4.05 -4.29 -15.16
N GLY A 197 -4.13 -4.48 -13.85
CA GLY A 197 -3.72 -3.47 -12.88
C GLY A 197 -3.51 -4.12 -11.53
N GLN A 198 -3.40 -3.29 -10.52
CA GLN A 198 -3.27 -3.73 -9.14
C GLN A 198 -4.55 -3.41 -8.39
N PHE A 199 -5.27 -4.44 -7.94
CA PHE A 199 -6.59 -4.24 -7.31
C PHE A 199 -7.56 -3.48 -8.22
N HIS A 200 -7.50 -3.80 -9.51
CA HIS A 200 -8.06 -3.02 -10.63
C HIS A 200 -9.60 -2.98 -10.65
N ILE A 201 -10.25 -3.75 -9.76
CA ILE A 201 -11.69 -3.69 -9.54
C ILE A 201 -12.09 -2.31 -9.01
N PHE A 202 -11.20 -1.66 -8.25
CA PHE A 202 -11.43 -0.30 -7.77
C PHE A 202 -11.52 0.68 -8.94
N ASP A 203 -10.53 0.67 -9.82
CA ASP A 203 -10.43 1.51 -11.03
C ASP A 203 -11.65 1.30 -11.92
N ALA A 204 -11.97 0.03 -12.22
CA ALA A 204 -13.10 -0.33 -13.04
C ALA A 204 -14.45 0.09 -12.43
N THR A 205 -14.58 0.04 -11.10
CA THR A 205 -15.78 0.55 -10.40
C THR A 205 -15.87 2.05 -10.55
N PHE A 206 -14.80 2.79 -10.25
CA PHE A 206 -14.80 4.25 -10.32
C PHE A 206 -15.10 4.76 -11.73
N LEU A 207 -14.45 4.20 -12.75
CA LEU A 207 -14.70 4.54 -14.15
C LEU A 207 -16.14 4.26 -14.58
N LEU A 208 -16.74 3.18 -14.09
CA LEU A 208 -18.15 2.85 -14.35
C LEU A 208 -19.10 3.84 -13.64
N SER A 209 -18.94 4.01 -12.33
CA SER A 209 -19.86 4.82 -11.52
C SER A 209 -19.81 6.31 -11.88
N LYS A 210 -18.60 6.83 -12.13
CA LYS A 210 -18.36 8.26 -12.34
C LYS A 210 -18.50 8.67 -13.81
N TYR A 211 -17.95 7.86 -14.73
CA TYR A 211 -17.83 8.23 -16.14
C TYR A 211 -18.62 7.31 -17.08
N GLY A 212 -19.30 6.28 -16.56
CA GLY A 212 -20.08 5.34 -17.37
C GLY A 212 -19.23 4.39 -18.23
N ILE A 213 -17.91 4.38 -18.05
CA ILE A 213 -16.97 3.55 -18.84
C ILE A 213 -16.99 2.12 -18.32
N ARG A 214 -17.36 1.17 -19.20
CA ARG A 214 -17.56 -0.23 -18.80
C ARG A 214 -16.32 -1.07 -19.04
N PHE A 215 -15.79 -1.70 -17.99
CA PHE A 215 -14.75 -2.69 -18.17
C PHE A 215 -15.27 -3.89 -18.99
N ARG A 216 -14.64 -4.16 -20.14
CA ARG A 216 -14.83 -5.37 -20.94
C ARG A 216 -13.50 -6.06 -21.24
N GLY A 217 -13.60 -7.27 -21.77
CA GLY A 217 -12.46 -8.09 -22.11
C GLY A 217 -11.88 -8.83 -20.91
N GLU A 218 -10.68 -9.36 -21.10
CA GLU A 218 -10.05 -10.22 -20.13
C GLU A 218 -9.44 -9.41 -18.96
N PHE A 219 -9.88 -9.71 -17.73
CA PHE A 219 -9.42 -9.04 -16.51
C PHE A 219 -8.22 -9.76 -15.92
N HIS A 220 -7.12 -9.03 -15.73
CA HIS A 220 -5.92 -9.49 -15.02
C HIS A 220 -5.65 -8.58 -13.82
N ASP A 221 -5.12 -9.17 -12.76
CA ASP A 221 -4.84 -8.43 -11.54
C ASP A 221 -3.65 -9.03 -10.77
N THR A 222 -2.68 -8.19 -10.46
CA THR A 222 -1.45 -8.58 -9.74
C THR A 222 -1.67 -8.81 -8.25
N HIS A 223 -2.70 -8.20 -7.65
CA HIS A 223 -3.14 -8.47 -6.27
C HIS A 223 -3.72 -9.88 -6.16
N ILE A 224 -4.63 -10.25 -7.07
CA ILE A 224 -5.23 -11.60 -7.10
C ILE A 224 -4.14 -12.64 -7.30
N ALA A 225 -3.23 -12.42 -8.27
CA ALA A 225 -2.12 -13.33 -8.51
C ALA A 225 -1.24 -13.48 -7.27
N GLN A 226 -0.82 -12.38 -6.64
CA GLN A 226 0.01 -12.39 -5.44
C GLN A 226 -0.65 -13.13 -4.27
N LYS A 227 -1.96 -12.94 -4.07
CA LYS A 227 -2.72 -13.63 -3.02
C LYS A 227 -2.81 -15.14 -3.20
N ILE A 228 -2.74 -15.62 -4.44
CA ILE A 228 -2.72 -17.06 -4.74
C ILE A 228 -1.31 -17.62 -4.60
N ILE A 229 -0.28 -16.94 -5.13
CA ILE A 229 1.11 -17.42 -5.11
C ILE A 229 1.68 -17.40 -3.68
N PHE A 230 1.36 -16.34 -2.91
CA PHE A 230 1.99 -16.00 -1.65
C PHE A 230 0.95 -15.50 -0.61
N PRO A 231 0.00 -16.36 -0.16
CA PRO A 231 -1.14 -15.95 0.67
C PRO A 231 -0.73 -15.35 2.03
N ASP A 232 0.38 -15.81 2.61
CA ASP A 232 0.91 -15.33 3.90
C ASP A 232 1.61 -13.95 3.80
N PHE A 233 1.90 -13.50 2.59
CA PHE A 233 2.59 -12.24 2.35
C PHE A 233 1.61 -11.12 1.96
N LYS A 234 2.13 -9.89 1.98
CA LYS A 234 1.35 -8.75 1.51
C LYS A 234 1.15 -8.84 -0.01
N ALA A 235 0.05 -8.26 -0.44
CA ALA A 235 -0.29 -8.13 -1.85
C ALA A 235 -0.49 -6.67 -2.25
N ASP A 236 0.03 -5.72 -1.47
CA ASP A 236 0.09 -4.31 -1.90
C ASP A 236 1.18 -4.11 -2.96
N LEU A 237 1.00 -3.09 -3.81
CA LEU A 237 1.89 -2.88 -4.95
C LEU A 237 3.33 -2.69 -4.53
N GLY A 238 3.60 -1.94 -3.46
CA GLY A 238 4.96 -1.71 -2.98
C GLY A 238 5.68 -3.00 -2.59
N PHE A 239 4.96 -3.96 -2.03
CA PHE A 239 5.48 -5.30 -1.77
C PHE A 239 5.73 -6.09 -3.07
N ILE A 240 4.82 -6.01 -4.05
CA ILE A 240 4.99 -6.66 -5.37
C ILE A 240 6.17 -6.07 -6.15
N THR A 241 6.30 -4.73 -6.20
CA THR A 241 7.44 -4.00 -6.77
C THR A 241 8.75 -4.61 -6.29
N SER A 242 8.93 -4.66 -4.98
CA SER A 242 10.16 -5.14 -4.39
C SER A 242 10.45 -6.64 -4.65
N MET A 243 9.45 -7.46 -4.95
CA MET A 243 9.63 -8.88 -5.27
C MET A 243 9.94 -9.14 -6.74
N TYR A 244 9.29 -8.40 -7.64
CA TYR A 244 9.26 -8.74 -9.06
C TYR A 244 9.93 -7.73 -9.97
N THR A 245 10.28 -6.54 -9.49
CA THR A 245 10.85 -5.47 -10.33
C THR A 245 12.20 -4.99 -9.79
N ASP A 246 12.95 -4.30 -10.64
CA ASP A 246 14.14 -3.52 -10.27
C ASP A 246 13.79 -2.08 -9.83
N ILE A 247 12.54 -1.64 -10.04
CA ILE A 247 12.05 -0.33 -9.62
C ILE A 247 12.19 -0.18 -8.09
N PRO A 248 12.90 0.84 -7.58
CA PRO A 248 12.99 1.11 -6.16
C PRO A 248 11.62 1.40 -5.53
N TYR A 249 11.48 1.16 -4.22
CA TYR A 249 10.26 1.56 -3.51
C TYR A 249 9.96 3.05 -3.68
N TYR A 250 8.79 3.37 -4.25
CA TYR A 250 8.35 4.75 -4.55
C TYR A 250 7.01 5.12 -3.89
N LYS A 251 6.25 4.16 -3.31
CA LYS A 251 4.87 4.39 -2.82
C LYS A 251 4.70 5.43 -1.70
N ASP A 252 5.79 5.89 -1.07
CA ASP A 252 5.71 7.01 -0.12
C ASP A 252 5.56 8.38 -0.82
N GLU A 253 5.86 8.47 -2.12
CA GLU A 253 5.75 9.70 -2.94
C GLU A 253 4.29 10.12 -3.13
N GLY A 254 3.42 9.23 -3.59
CA GLY A 254 1.99 9.52 -3.70
C GLY A 254 1.33 9.85 -2.35
N LYS A 255 1.71 9.12 -1.29
CA LYS A 255 1.23 9.42 0.09
C LYS A 255 1.67 10.79 0.59
N LYS A 256 2.87 11.23 0.20
CA LYS A 256 3.39 12.55 0.56
C LYS A 256 2.59 13.62 -0.19
N TRP A 257 2.39 13.44 -1.50
CA TRP A 257 1.61 14.35 -2.33
C TRP A 257 0.21 14.59 -1.75
N MET A 258 -0.53 13.52 -1.44
CA MET A 258 -1.88 13.60 -0.88
C MET A 258 -1.98 14.25 0.51
N LYS A 259 -0.91 14.20 1.32
CA LYS A 259 -0.94 14.68 2.73
C LYS A 259 -0.42 16.08 2.93
N VAL A 260 0.63 16.44 2.19
CA VAL A 260 1.38 17.70 2.40
C VAL A 260 1.73 18.41 1.10
N GLY A 261 1.23 17.92 -0.05
CA GLY A 261 1.57 18.41 -1.37
C GLY A 261 2.87 17.83 -1.93
N GLY A 262 3.12 18.15 -3.20
CA GLY A 262 4.27 17.74 -3.99
C GLY A 262 4.21 18.41 -5.36
N THR A 263 5.11 18.04 -6.27
CA THR A 263 5.03 18.52 -7.66
C THR A 263 4.11 17.60 -8.47
N TRP A 264 3.51 18.11 -9.54
CA TRP A 264 2.64 17.32 -10.41
C TRP A 264 3.41 16.24 -11.17
N GLU A 265 4.66 16.53 -11.56
CA GLU A 265 5.56 15.58 -12.19
C GLU A 265 5.82 14.36 -11.29
N THR A 266 5.95 14.58 -9.97
CA THR A 266 6.10 13.48 -9.00
C THR A 266 4.83 12.63 -8.92
N TRP A 267 3.65 13.27 -9.00
CA TRP A 267 2.35 12.58 -8.96
C TRP A 267 2.13 11.72 -10.21
N TRP A 268 2.36 12.28 -11.39
CA TRP A 268 2.25 11.57 -12.66
C TRP A 268 3.32 10.47 -12.81
N THR A 269 4.54 10.71 -12.35
CA THR A 269 5.58 9.66 -12.30
C THR A 269 5.19 8.51 -11.36
N TYR A 270 4.53 8.82 -10.24
CA TYR A 270 4.02 7.80 -9.31
C TYR A 270 2.92 6.95 -9.97
N ASN A 271 1.97 7.56 -10.70
CA ASN A 271 0.95 6.84 -11.46
C ASN A 271 1.57 5.99 -12.58
N ASP A 272 2.52 6.51 -13.36
CA ASP A 272 3.28 5.73 -14.35
C ASP A 272 3.94 4.49 -13.76
N ASN A 273 4.58 4.64 -12.59
CA ASN A 273 5.24 3.52 -11.94
C ASN A 273 4.24 2.44 -11.51
N ASP A 274 2.99 2.78 -11.17
CA ASP A 274 1.97 1.78 -10.82
C ASP A 274 1.65 0.87 -12.03
N SER A 275 1.48 1.44 -13.22
CA SER A 275 1.30 0.68 -14.46
C SER A 275 2.57 -0.07 -14.90
N LEU A 276 3.76 0.53 -14.77
CA LEU A 276 5.02 -0.17 -15.10
C LEU A 276 5.29 -1.37 -14.19
N VAL A 277 5.01 -1.25 -12.89
CA VAL A 277 5.19 -2.35 -11.94
C VAL A 277 4.25 -3.51 -12.29
N THR A 278 2.99 -3.22 -12.62
CA THR A 278 2.03 -4.27 -12.99
C THR A 278 2.38 -4.91 -14.33
N ALA A 279 2.85 -4.10 -15.29
CA ALA A 279 3.37 -4.56 -16.58
C ALA A 279 4.52 -5.55 -16.45
N GLU A 280 5.45 -5.28 -15.52
CA GLU A 280 6.60 -6.15 -15.27
C GLU A 280 6.27 -7.36 -14.37
N ALA A 281 5.49 -7.15 -13.31
CA ALA A 281 5.22 -8.17 -12.31
C ALA A 281 4.23 -9.22 -12.81
N GLY A 282 3.19 -8.81 -13.54
CA GLY A 282 2.11 -9.70 -13.97
C GLY A 282 2.59 -10.92 -14.77
N PRO A 283 3.46 -10.79 -15.80
CA PRO A 283 3.96 -11.95 -16.53
C PRO A 283 4.84 -12.88 -15.68
N LYS A 284 5.57 -12.33 -14.69
CA LYS A 284 6.38 -13.13 -13.76
C LYS A 284 5.49 -13.90 -12.77
N GLN A 285 4.44 -13.25 -12.27
CA GLN A 285 3.43 -13.89 -11.43
C GLN A 285 2.65 -14.99 -12.16
N LEU A 286 2.33 -14.80 -13.45
CA LEU A 286 1.70 -15.86 -14.25
C LEU A 286 2.60 -17.10 -14.38
N LYS A 287 3.91 -16.91 -14.59
CA LYS A 287 4.88 -18.02 -14.58
C LYS A 287 4.94 -18.72 -13.22
N ASP A 288 4.89 -17.98 -12.11
CA ASP A 288 4.85 -18.57 -10.77
C ASP A 288 3.55 -19.34 -10.52
N LEU A 289 2.41 -18.83 -11.00
CA LEU A 289 1.12 -19.53 -10.93
C LEU A 289 1.15 -20.83 -11.74
N GLU A 290 1.72 -20.82 -12.94
CA GLU A 290 1.91 -22.02 -13.76
C GLU A 290 2.82 -23.03 -13.07
N ALA A 291 3.97 -22.59 -12.56
CA ALA A 291 4.93 -23.44 -11.85
C ALA A 291 4.33 -24.09 -10.57
N GLN A 292 3.37 -23.41 -9.94
CA GLN A 292 2.64 -23.93 -8.77
C GLN A 292 1.37 -24.74 -9.13
N GLY A 293 0.98 -24.81 -10.41
CA GLY A 293 -0.27 -25.45 -10.84
C GLY A 293 -1.55 -24.69 -10.47
N ASN A 294 -1.44 -23.38 -10.22
CA ASN A 294 -2.51 -22.52 -9.69
C ASN A 294 -3.19 -21.64 -10.75
N ILE A 295 -2.85 -21.78 -12.04
CA ILE A 295 -3.39 -20.94 -13.11
C ILE A 295 -4.93 -21.03 -13.23
N GLU A 296 -5.51 -22.22 -13.05
CA GLU A 296 -6.96 -22.41 -13.08
C GLU A 296 -7.68 -21.72 -11.91
N VAL A 297 -7.04 -21.67 -10.75
CA VAL A 297 -7.56 -20.94 -9.59
C VAL A 297 -7.57 -19.44 -9.90
N TYR A 298 -6.48 -18.91 -10.45
CA TYR A 298 -6.40 -17.51 -10.87
C TYR A 298 -7.48 -17.16 -11.91
N ASN A 299 -7.64 -18.01 -12.93
CA ASN A 299 -8.68 -17.87 -13.96
C ASN A 299 -10.09 -17.87 -13.39
N ARG A 300 -10.38 -18.73 -12.40
CA ARG A 300 -11.67 -18.73 -11.71
C ARG A 300 -11.87 -17.46 -10.90
N GLN A 301 -10.85 -16.99 -10.18
CA GLN A 301 -10.97 -15.79 -9.33
C GLN A 301 -11.23 -14.53 -10.15
N ARG A 302 -10.46 -14.27 -11.22
CA ARG A 302 -10.67 -13.06 -12.03
C ARG A 302 -12.00 -13.04 -12.79
N LYS A 303 -12.60 -14.20 -13.08
CA LYS A 303 -13.95 -14.31 -13.69
C LYS A 303 -15.08 -13.82 -12.77
N ILE A 304 -14.86 -13.69 -11.46
CA ILE A 304 -15.88 -13.15 -10.55
C ILE A 304 -15.88 -11.62 -10.51
N VAL A 305 -14.89 -10.95 -11.12
CA VAL A 305 -14.78 -9.50 -11.05
C VAL A 305 -15.97 -8.79 -11.71
N PRO A 306 -16.42 -9.14 -12.93
CA PRO A 306 -17.59 -8.51 -13.53
C PRO A 306 -18.88 -8.58 -12.68
N PRO A 307 -19.28 -9.73 -12.10
CA PRO A 307 -20.44 -9.74 -11.21
C PRO A 307 -20.22 -8.95 -9.91
N LEU A 308 -19.00 -8.88 -9.37
CA LEU A 308 -18.71 -8.02 -8.21
C LEU A 308 -18.86 -6.53 -8.55
N LEU A 309 -18.36 -6.10 -9.71
CA LEU A 309 -18.54 -4.72 -10.20
C LEU A 309 -20.03 -4.35 -10.27
N TYR A 310 -20.86 -5.25 -10.83
CA TYR A 310 -22.30 -5.04 -10.88
C TYR A 310 -22.94 -4.93 -9.47
N MET A 311 -22.53 -5.79 -8.53
CA MET A 311 -23.05 -5.76 -7.17
C MET A 311 -22.65 -4.47 -6.43
N GLN A 312 -21.41 -4.00 -6.64
CA GLN A 312 -20.91 -2.75 -6.05
C GLN A 312 -21.68 -1.54 -6.59
N GLU A 313 -21.87 -1.46 -7.91
CA GLU A 313 -22.62 -0.37 -8.55
C GLU A 313 -24.10 -0.38 -8.17
N ARG A 314 -24.72 -1.56 -8.09
CA ARG A 314 -26.13 -1.68 -7.72
C ARG A 314 -26.40 -1.28 -6.27
N GLY A 315 -25.44 -1.52 -5.37
CA GLY A 315 -25.58 -1.26 -3.95
C GLY A 315 -26.72 -2.04 -3.27
N ILE A 316 -27.04 -1.64 -2.04
CA ILE A 316 -28.16 -2.16 -1.26
C ILE A 316 -29.04 -1.00 -0.80
N LYS A 317 -30.36 -1.15 -0.94
CA LYS A 317 -31.30 -0.14 -0.44
C LYS A 317 -31.28 -0.14 1.09
N VAL A 318 -31.11 1.04 1.68
CA VAL A 318 -31.07 1.23 3.13
C VAL A 318 -32.26 2.06 3.58
N ASP A 319 -32.86 1.68 4.71
CA ASP A 319 -33.90 2.48 5.38
C ASP A 319 -33.24 3.60 6.21
N VAL A 320 -33.06 4.75 5.57
CA VAL A 320 -32.44 5.93 6.19
C VAL A 320 -33.26 6.45 7.36
N GLN A 321 -34.60 6.35 7.31
CA GLN A 321 -35.44 6.82 8.41
C GLN A 321 -35.32 5.87 9.61
N GLY A 322 -35.42 4.56 9.38
CA GLY A 322 -35.20 3.56 10.43
C GLY A 322 -33.81 3.70 11.09
N MET A 323 -32.77 4.03 10.32
CA MET A 323 -31.44 4.32 10.88
C MET A 323 -31.43 5.56 11.80
N LYS A 324 -32.15 6.62 11.43
CA LYS A 324 -32.27 7.84 12.27
C LYS A 324 -33.09 7.57 13.53
N ASP A 325 -34.20 6.87 13.39
CA ASP A 325 -35.06 6.52 14.52
C ASP A 325 -34.30 5.65 15.54
N GLU A 326 -33.52 4.68 15.05
CA GLU A 326 -32.68 3.83 15.90
C GLU A 326 -31.50 4.59 16.52
N HIS A 327 -30.93 5.55 15.80
CA HIS A 327 -29.93 6.48 16.32
C HIS A 327 -30.49 7.28 17.50
N ASP A 328 -31.63 7.96 17.30
CA ASP A 328 -32.26 8.79 18.34
C ASP A 328 -32.72 7.94 19.55
N ARG A 329 -33.21 6.73 19.30
CA ARG A 329 -33.56 5.76 20.36
C ARG A 329 -32.32 5.37 21.18
N THR A 330 -31.20 5.11 20.50
CA THR A 330 -29.94 4.71 21.15
C THR A 330 -29.35 5.85 21.96
N ASP A 331 -29.34 7.07 21.41
CA ASP A 331 -28.87 8.27 22.12
C ASP A 331 -29.68 8.53 23.38
N LYS A 332 -31.01 8.40 23.30
CA LYS A 332 -31.87 8.50 24.48
C LYS A 332 -31.54 7.43 25.52
N LEU A 333 -31.33 6.19 25.10
CA LEU A 333 -30.96 5.09 26.00
C LEU A 333 -29.58 5.31 26.64
N ILE A 334 -28.63 5.88 25.91
CA ILE A 334 -27.31 6.26 26.44
C ILE A 334 -27.47 7.28 27.56
N GLY A 335 -28.24 8.35 27.33
CA GLY A 335 -28.51 9.38 28.35
C GLY A 335 -29.20 8.79 29.59
N GLU A 336 -30.26 8.01 29.41
CA GLU A 336 -30.97 7.34 30.53
C GLU A 336 -30.06 6.36 31.30
N THR A 337 -29.10 5.73 30.64
CA THR A 337 -28.16 4.79 31.26
C THR A 337 -27.04 5.53 31.99
N GLU A 338 -26.59 6.66 31.44
CA GLU A 338 -25.62 7.55 32.07
C GLU A 338 -26.18 8.15 33.36
N ASP A 339 -27.44 8.62 33.36
CA ASP A 339 -28.11 9.10 34.56
C ASP A 339 -28.17 8.01 35.66
N LYS A 340 -28.55 6.78 35.28
CA LYS A 340 -28.56 5.63 36.21
C LYS A 340 -27.17 5.28 36.72
N LEU A 341 -26.14 5.42 35.88
CA LEU A 341 -24.76 5.22 36.27
C LEU A 341 -24.36 6.25 37.32
N TRP A 342 -24.61 7.54 37.08
CA TRP A 342 -24.29 8.61 38.01
C TRP A 342 -25.05 8.50 39.33
N GLU A 343 -26.31 8.07 39.30
CA GLU A 343 -27.09 7.79 40.51
C GLU A 343 -26.44 6.68 41.35
N LYS A 344 -25.99 5.59 40.70
CA LYS A 344 -25.34 4.45 41.39
C LYS A 344 -23.93 4.78 41.88
N VAL A 345 -23.19 5.61 41.13
CA VAL A 345 -21.84 6.05 41.46
C VAL A 345 -21.85 7.13 42.55
N GLY A 346 -22.90 7.96 42.59
CA GLY A 346 -23.05 9.09 43.53
C GLY A 346 -22.40 10.39 43.04
N HIS A 347 -21.76 10.39 41.88
CA HIS A 347 -21.21 11.56 41.21
C HIS A 347 -21.15 11.32 39.69
N GLN A 348 -20.94 12.39 38.94
CA GLN A 348 -20.73 12.29 37.49
C GLN A 348 -19.38 11.63 37.19
N ILE A 349 -19.40 10.66 36.29
CA ILE A 349 -18.22 9.94 35.80
C ILE A 349 -18.32 9.77 34.28
N ASP A 350 -17.22 10.03 33.57
CA ASP A 350 -17.12 9.80 32.13
C ASP A 350 -16.88 8.32 31.86
N TYR A 351 -17.91 7.63 31.36
CA TYR A 351 -17.85 6.20 31.03
C TYR A 351 -16.92 5.87 29.85
N ASN A 352 -16.52 6.86 29.04
CA ASN A 352 -15.52 6.69 28.00
C ASN A 352 -14.08 6.83 28.54
N SER A 353 -13.91 7.39 29.75
CA SER A 353 -12.62 7.54 30.38
C SER A 353 -12.23 6.29 31.17
N TRP A 354 -11.43 5.43 30.52
CA TRP A 354 -10.89 4.23 31.17
C TRP A 354 -10.18 4.53 32.50
N LYS A 355 -9.60 5.73 32.64
CA LYS A 355 -8.95 6.19 33.88
C LYS A 355 -9.98 6.39 34.97
N GLN A 356 -10.99 7.23 34.73
CA GLN A 356 -12.02 7.52 35.74
C GLN A 356 -12.75 6.25 36.15
N ILE A 357 -13.13 5.40 35.19
CA ILE A 357 -13.79 4.11 35.49
C ILE A 357 -12.88 3.20 36.33
N GLY A 358 -11.57 3.21 36.06
CA GLY A 358 -10.62 2.46 36.87
C GLY A 358 -10.48 3.04 38.27
N ASP A 359 -10.50 4.37 38.41
CA ASP A 359 -10.37 5.04 39.72
C ASP A 359 -11.58 4.69 40.58
N TYR A 360 -12.77 4.68 39.99
CA TYR A 360 -13.99 4.27 40.67
C TYR A 360 -13.96 2.79 41.10
N PHE A 361 -13.76 1.85 40.18
CA PHE A 361 -13.84 0.43 40.55
C PHE A 361 -12.65 -0.05 41.40
N TYR A 362 -11.43 0.35 41.06
CA TYR A 362 -10.23 -0.20 41.70
C TYR A 362 -9.84 0.56 42.96
N ASP A 363 -9.86 1.89 42.89
CA ASP A 363 -9.36 2.71 43.99
C ASP A 363 -10.48 3.03 44.99
N GLN A 364 -11.67 3.45 44.53
CA GLN A 364 -12.78 3.80 45.43
C GLN A 364 -13.53 2.56 45.96
N LEU A 365 -13.92 1.62 45.08
CA LEU A 365 -14.63 0.40 45.48
C LEU A 365 -13.71 -0.75 45.92
N GLY A 366 -12.39 -0.61 45.74
CA GLY A 366 -11.41 -1.62 46.18
C GLY A 366 -11.44 -2.93 45.40
N VAL A 367 -11.99 -2.94 44.18
CA VAL A 367 -12.00 -4.13 43.33
C VAL A 367 -10.57 -4.44 42.87
N PRO A 368 -10.11 -5.69 42.90
CA PRO A 368 -8.80 -6.05 42.38
C PRO A 368 -8.55 -5.56 40.94
N GLU A 369 -7.43 -4.87 40.72
CA GLU A 369 -7.07 -4.31 39.42
C GLU A 369 -6.87 -5.36 38.34
N PHE A 370 -7.53 -5.16 37.20
CA PHE A 370 -7.18 -5.89 35.97
C PHE A 370 -6.01 -5.24 35.26
N LYS A 371 -4.97 -6.03 34.99
CA LYS A 371 -3.77 -5.56 34.30
C LYS A 371 -3.61 -6.25 32.96
N LYS A 372 -3.52 -5.46 31.90
CA LYS A 372 -3.22 -5.91 30.54
C LYS A 372 -1.72 -5.78 30.29
N ARG A 373 -1.10 -6.85 29.80
CA ARG A 373 0.29 -6.83 29.37
C ARG A 373 0.42 -6.01 28.08
N ARG A 374 1.30 -5.01 28.10
CA ARG A 374 1.68 -4.20 26.94
C ARG A 374 2.72 -4.95 26.09
N LYS A 375 2.91 -4.46 24.85
CA LYS A 375 3.90 -5.01 23.91
C LYS A 375 5.35 -4.92 24.42
N ASP A 376 5.65 -3.93 25.27
CA ASP A 376 6.95 -3.76 25.93
C ASP A 376 7.13 -4.67 27.16
N GLY A 377 6.16 -5.52 27.47
CA GLY A 377 6.19 -6.44 28.62
C GLY A 377 5.72 -5.83 29.93
N THR A 378 5.48 -4.52 29.99
CA THR A 378 4.90 -3.86 31.17
C THR A 378 3.42 -4.19 31.32
N TYR A 379 2.87 -3.96 32.50
CA TYR A 379 1.45 -4.16 32.78
C TYR A 379 0.78 -2.82 33.02
N THR A 380 -0.40 -2.64 32.45
CA THR A 380 -1.21 -1.42 32.62
C THR A 380 -2.59 -1.81 33.10
N ARG A 381 -3.11 -1.08 34.10
CA ARG A 381 -4.49 -1.23 34.53
C ARG A 381 -5.44 -0.94 33.37
N THR A 382 -6.53 -1.68 33.27
CA THR A 382 -7.48 -1.54 32.18
C THR A 382 -8.91 -1.69 32.69
N THR A 383 -9.83 -1.02 32.03
CA THR A 383 -11.28 -1.14 32.20
C THR A 383 -11.92 -1.47 30.86
N ASP A 384 -11.22 -2.27 30.05
CA ASP A 384 -11.78 -2.78 28.81
C ASP A 384 -12.98 -3.70 29.08
N GLU A 385 -13.71 -4.03 28.01
CA GLU A 385 -14.95 -4.81 28.08
C GLU A 385 -14.78 -6.12 28.87
N ILE A 386 -13.62 -6.78 28.75
CA ILE A 386 -13.34 -8.04 29.45
C ILE A 386 -13.20 -7.79 30.95
N ALA A 387 -12.47 -6.75 31.35
CA ALA A 387 -12.31 -6.38 32.75
C ALA A 387 -13.68 -6.06 33.39
N LEU A 388 -14.49 -5.19 32.76
CA LEU A 388 -15.81 -4.81 33.27
C LEU A 388 -16.77 -6.01 33.37
N LYS A 389 -16.77 -6.92 32.37
CA LYS A 389 -17.56 -8.16 32.43
C LYS A 389 -17.14 -9.08 33.57
N ARG A 390 -15.85 -9.16 33.90
CA ARG A 390 -15.37 -9.98 35.02
C ARG A 390 -15.80 -9.40 36.37
N ILE A 391 -15.76 -8.07 36.50
CA ILE A 391 -16.28 -7.35 37.69
C ILE A 391 -17.77 -7.62 37.85
N ALA A 392 -18.57 -7.43 36.78
CA ALA A 392 -20.01 -7.68 36.81
C ALA A 392 -20.38 -9.13 37.19
N LYS A 393 -19.55 -10.11 36.79
CA LYS A 393 -19.75 -11.55 37.11
C LYS A 393 -19.19 -11.97 38.47
N GLY A 394 -18.53 -11.09 39.23
CA GLY A 394 -17.86 -11.47 40.48
C GLY A 394 -16.69 -12.43 40.29
N THR A 395 -16.04 -12.41 39.12
CA THR A 395 -14.95 -13.35 38.74
C THR A 395 -13.57 -12.68 38.70
N GLN A 396 -13.45 -11.50 39.30
CA GLN A 396 -12.28 -10.63 39.22
C GLN A 396 -10.99 -11.25 39.75
N SER A 397 -11.09 -12.20 40.69
CA SER A 397 -9.96 -12.92 41.28
C SER A 397 -9.54 -14.18 40.51
N ARG A 398 -10.29 -14.61 39.49
CA ARG A 398 -9.93 -15.78 38.70
C ARG A 398 -8.75 -15.45 37.80
N LYS A 399 -7.73 -16.32 37.81
CA LYS A 399 -6.57 -16.18 36.91
C LYS A 399 -7.06 -16.08 35.46
N PRO A 400 -6.43 -15.22 34.63
CA PRO A 400 -6.76 -15.01 33.23
C PRO A 400 -7.03 -16.28 32.45
#